data_AF-A0ABD8A7X7-F1
#
_entry.id   AF-A0ABD8A7X7-F1
#
_cell.length_a   1.000
_cell.length_b   1.000
_cell.length_c   1.000
_cell.angle_alpha   90.00
_cell.angle_beta   90.00
_cell.angle_gamma   90.00
#
_symmetry.space_group_name_H-M   'P 1'
#
loop_
_entity.id
_entity.type
_entity.pdbx_description
1 polymer ?
#
loop_
_entity_poly.entity_id
_entity_poly.type
_entity_poly.pdbx_seq_one_letter_code
_entity_poly.pdbx_strand_id
1 'polypeptide(L)'
;MKVGAWFKENRGAFAFALAVMLLGSVGYFALGVTDGMGDGAMSGTVDPSVFDGITYKVAFAPDGTPKVFAHAKSNALANLTAAEGARIPDGNSMIVGYLEGEMMEEEKLFEKPGDGLTDFFGIDRIEIGGILTETGTFVDDLHFLDTHDYGNLVGEEGRVYSKMAPDGVPKLFYFLDLNETVPTKFVLAEGNMSGYSIHDLGGGEYYPLVLGSAEAEMMREEKLFDEVGDPIRGFFGENVVVVGVLERTNSSFDMMHVVPLKEDQLG
;
A
#
# COMPACT_ATOMS: atom_id res chain seq x y z
N MET A 1 -19.55 21.87 -11.73
CA MET A 1 -19.88 21.11 -12.96
C MET A 1 -20.55 19.79 -12.56
N LYS A 2 -21.53 19.29 -13.32
CA LYS A 2 -22.22 18.03 -13.01
C LYS A 2 -21.42 16.86 -13.62
N VAL A 3 -21.10 15.85 -12.80
CA VAL A 3 -20.29 14.65 -13.14
C VAL A 3 -20.66 14.01 -14.49
N GLY A 4 -21.94 14.02 -14.86
CA GLY A 4 -22.41 13.46 -16.13
C GLY A 4 -21.93 14.18 -17.41
N ALA A 5 -21.48 15.44 -17.32
CA ALA A 5 -20.94 16.17 -18.47
C ALA A 5 -19.50 15.75 -18.79
N TRP A 6 -18.68 15.49 -17.75
CA TRP A 6 -17.29 15.07 -17.88
C TRP A 6 -17.16 13.66 -18.48
N PHE A 7 -18.03 12.73 -18.07
CA PHE A 7 -18.07 11.37 -18.62
C PHE A 7 -18.44 11.30 -20.09
N LYS A 8 -19.22 12.26 -20.59
CA LYS A 8 -19.66 12.28 -21.98
C LYS A 8 -18.56 12.77 -22.93
N GLU A 9 -17.65 13.58 -22.42
CA GLU A 9 -16.53 14.19 -23.14
C GLU A 9 -15.31 13.24 -23.25
N ASN A 10 -15.12 12.36 -22.26
CA ASN A 10 -13.93 11.49 -22.15
C ASN A 10 -14.18 9.99 -22.46
N ARG A 11 -15.23 9.65 -23.21
CA ARG A 11 -15.61 8.23 -23.50
C ARG A 11 -14.52 7.43 -24.23
N GLY A 12 -13.68 8.10 -25.02
CA GLY A 12 -12.55 7.47 -25.71
C GLY A 12 -11.39 7.10 -24.79
N ALA A 13 -11.08 7.97 -23.81
CA ALA A 13 -10.03 7.72 -22.82
C ALA A 13 -10.43 6.60 -21.84
N PHE A 14 -11.72 6.52 -21.48
CA PHE A 14 -12.24 5.45 -20.61
C PHE A 14 -12.21 4.07 -21.30
N ALA A 15 -12.53 4.00 -22.59
CA ALA A 15 -12.45 2.74 -23.35
C ALA A 15 -10.99 2.28 -23.59
N PHE A 16 -10.04 3.22 -23.64
CA PHE A 16 -8.62 2.93 -23.76
C PHE A 16 -8.01 2.49 -22.41
N ALA A 17 -8.36 3.14 -21.30
CA ALA A 17 -7.97 2.73 -19.95
C ALA A 17 -8.44 1.29 -19.63
N LEU A 18 -9.64 0.90 -20.05
CA LEU A 18 -10.17 -0.46 -19.89
C LEU A 18 -9.43 -1.48 -20.77
N ALA A 19 -8.92 -1.08 -21.94
CA ALA A 19 -8.13 -1.94 -22.82
C ALA A 19 -6.68 -2.09 -22.34
N VAL A 20 -6.10 -1.07 -21.70
CA VAL A 20 -4.78 -1.13 -21.07
C VAL A 20 -4.83 -1.95 -19.77
N MET A 21 -5.90 -1.84 -18.96
CA MET A 21 -6.12 -2.74 -17.80
C MET A 21 -6.19 -4.22 -18.20
N LEU A 22 -6.75 -4.54 -19.38
CA LEU A 22 -6.80 -5.92 -19.90
C LEU A 22 -5.48 -6.40 -20.52
N LEU A 23 -4.54 -5.50 -20.85
CA LEU A 23 -3.23 -5.86 -21.42
C LEU A 23 -2.12 -5.81 -20.37
N GLY A 24 -2.19 -4.91 -19.38
CA GLY A 24 -1.30 -4.86 -18.22
C GLY A 24 -1.52 -6.03 -17.26
N SER A 25 -2.73 -6.57 -17.18
CA SER A 25 -3.00 -7.81 -16.44
C SER A 25 -2.33 -9.04 -17.07
N VAL A 26 -2.08 -9.07 -18.38
CA VAL A 26 -1.39 -10.22 -19.02
C VAL A 26 0.10 -10.27 -18.68
N GLY A 27 0.71 -9.15 -18.29
CA GLY A 27 2.11 -9.10 -17.83
C GLY A 27 2.33 -9.70 -16.43
N TYR A 28 1.30 -9.66 -15.58
CA TYR A 28 1.34 -10.17 -14.21
C TYR A 28 1.29 -11.71 -14.14
N PHE A 29 0.78 -12.39 -15.19
CA PHE A 29 0.43 -13.82 -15.16
C PHE A 29 1.38 -14.78 -15.91
N ALA A 30 2.60 -14.36 -16.31
CA ALA A 30 3.46 -15.19 -17.16
C ALA A 30 4.83 -15.60 -16.59
N LEU A 31 5.10 -15.43 -15.28
CA LEU A 31 6.34 -15.91 -14.66
C LEU A 31 6.06 -16.72 -13.41
N GLY A 32 5.39 -17.85 -13.59
CA GLY A 32 5.10 -18.79 -12.51
C GLY A 32 5.11 -20.27 -12.88
N VAL A 33 5.39 -20.68 -14.13
CA VAL A 33 5.71 -22.09 -14.48
C VAL A 33 6.51 -22.14 -15.79
N THR A 34 7.84 -22.26 -15.74
CA THR A 34 8.59 -23.13 -16.67
C THR A 34 9.80 -23.72 -15.98
N ASP A 35 9.83 -25.04 -15.91
CA ASP A 35 11.03 -25.84 -15.70
C ASP A 35 12.16 -25.38 -16.64
N GLY A 36 13.36 -25.19 -16.08
CA GLY A 36 14.61 -25.30 -16.82
C GLY A 36 15.25 -24.01 -17.36
N MET A 37 16.28 -23.56 -16.63
CA MET A 37 17.48 -22.85 -17.11
C MET A 37 17.31 -21.52 -17.86
N GLY A 38 17.62 -20.42 -17.14
CA GLY A 38 17.99 -19.14 -17.71
C GLY A 38 18.20 -18.08 -16.62
N ASP A 39 19.45 -17.88 -16.20
CA ASP A 39 19.88 -16.82 -15.29
C ASP A 39 19.35 -15.45 -15.74
N GLY A 40 18.59 -14.80 -14.87
CA GLY A 40 17.99 -13.49 -15.07
C GLY A 40 17.34 -13.01 -13.78
N ALA A 41 18.10 -12.99 -12.69
CA ALA A 41 17.67 -12.48 -11.41
C ALA A 41 17.31 -10.99 -11.53
N MET A 42 16.02 -10.68 -11.46
CA MET A 42 15.49 -9.41 -10.96
C MET A 42 14.88 -9.71 -9.60
N SER A 43 15.76 -9.92 -8.62
CA SER A 43 15.39 -9.95 -7.20
C SER A 43 16.15 -8.81 -6.55
N GLY A 44 15.55 -7.63 -6.59
CA GLY A 44 15.94 -6.56 -5.69
C GLY A 44 15.40 -6.89 -4.31
N THR A 45 16.07 -7.78 -3.58
CA THR A 45 15.72 -8.02 -2.17
C THR A 45 15.98 -6.73 -1.42
N VAL A 46 14.92 -6.00 -1.06
CA VAL A 46 15.02 -4.83 -0.18
C VAL A 46 15.59 -5.32 1.15
N ASP A 47 16.63 -4.65 1.65
CA ASP A 47 17.22 -4.98 2.95
C ASP A 47 16.12 -4.88 4.03
N PRO A 48 15.85 -5.94 4.81
CA PRO A 48 14.92 -5.93 5.93
C PRO A 48 15.06 -4.73 6.87
N SER A 49 16.29 -4.20 7.04
CA SER A 49 16.56 -3.03 7.88
C SER A 49 15.90 -1.74 7.37
N VAL A 50 15.47 -1.70 6.10
CA VAL A 50 14.70 -0.58 5.55
C VAL A 50 13.40 -0.43 6.33
N PHE A 51 12.76 -1.54 6.70
CA PHE A 51 11.47 -1.55 7.38
C PHE A 51 11.57 -1.40 8.89
N ASP A 52 12.75 -1.62 9.46
CA ASP A 52 12.99 -1.52 10.90
C ASP A 52 12.94 -0.04 11.36
N GLY A 53 11.93 0.30 12.14
CA GLY A 53 11.79 1.62 12.75
C GLY A 53 11.34 2.75 11.81
N ILE A 54 10.75 2.41 10.65
CA ILE A 54 9.97 3.39 9.87
C ILE A 54 8.71 3.74 10.65
N THR A 55 8.44 5.03 10.77
CA THR A 55 7.17 5.54 11.32
C THR A 55 6.29 5.96 10.15
N TYR A 56 5.03 5.52 10.16
CA TYR A 56 4.06 5.81 9.11
C TYR A 56 2.95 6.75 9.58
N LYS A 57 2.56 7.65 8.68
CA LYS A 57 1.32 8.42 8.75
C LYS A 57 0.40 7.95 7.63
N VAL A 58 -0.89 7.90 7.90
CA VAL A 58 -1.91 7.76 6.87
C VAL A 58 -2.69 9.04 6.74
N ALA A 59 -2.96 9.47 5.51
CA ALA A 59 -3.90 10.53 5.23
C ALA A 59 -4.77 10.15 4.02
N PHE A 60 -5.81 10.93 3.76
CA PHE A 60 -6.75 10.65 2.68
C PHE A 60 -6.78 11.83 1.72
N ALA A 61 -6.61 11.55 0.43
CA ALA A 61 -6.78 12.52 -0.62
C ALA A 61 -8.25 13.01 -0.69
N PRO A 62 -8.55 14.13 -1.38
CA PRO A 62 -9.91 14.69 -1.42
C PRO A 62 -10.99 13.74 -1.96
N ASP A 63 -10.62 12.81 -2.86
CA ASP A 63 -11.47 11.74 -3.37
C ASP A 63 -11.70 10.61 -2.34
N GLY A 64 -10.84 10.54 -1.33
CA GLY A 64 -10.83 9.51 -0.30
C GLY A 64 -9.79 8.43 -0.48
N THR A 65 -8.95 8.53 -1.50
CA THR A 65 -7.87 7.57 -1.73
C THR A 65 -6.87 7.69 -0.59
N PRO A 66 -6.58 6.60 0.12
CA PRO A 66 -5.63 6.63 1.20
C PRO A 66 -4.21 6.76 0.66
N LYS A 67 -3.39 7.57 1.34
CA LYS A 67 -1.97 7.77 1.05
C LYS A 67 -1.17 7.48 2.32
N VAL A 68 -0.07 6.75 2.17
CA VAL A 68 0.82 6.40 3.27
C VAL A 68 2.13 7.16 3.12
N PHE A 69 2.51 7.82 4.21
CA PHE A 69 3.70 8.63 4.32
C PHE A 69 4.66 7.96 5.31
N ALA A 70 5.90 7.77 4.88
CA ALA A 70 6.97 7.21 5.70
C ALA A 70 7.92 8.31 6.15
N HIS A 71 8.27 8.29 7.43
CA HIS A 71 9.34 9.12 7.96
C HIS A 71 10.68 8.59 7.46
N ALA A 72 11.30 9.33 6.54
CA ALA A 72 12.58 9.01 5.94
C ALA A 72 13.73 9.32 6.90
N LYS A 73 13.93 8.45 7.91
CA LYS A 73 15.22 8.44 8.62
C LYS A 73 16.29 8.01 7.62
N SER A 74 17.46 8.66 7.65
CA SER A 74 18.51 8.50 6.63
C SER A 74 18.97 7.05 6.40
N ASN A 75 18.73 6.13 7.34
CA ASN A 75 19.00 4.70 7.22
C ASN A 75 17.96 3.93 6.40
N ALA A 76 16.68 4.28 6.47
CA ALA A 76 15.61 3.56 5.78
C ALA A 76 15.76 3.65 4.25
N LEU A 77 16.14 4.82 3.73
CA LEU A 77 16.36 5.02 2.30
C LEU A 77 17.79 4.68 1.85
N ALA A 78 18.71 4.36 2.76
CA ALA A 78 20.13 4.18 2.42
C ALA A 78 20.37 2.98 1.49
N ASN A 79 19.47 1.99 1.52
CA ASN A 79 19.58 0.75 0.75
C ASN A 79 18.69 0.73 -0.50
N LEU A 80 17.89 1.78 -0.73
CA LEU A 80 17.09 1.92 -1.94
C LEU A 80 17.89 2.66 -3.03
N THR A 81 17.45 2.57 -4.26
CA THR A 81 18.01 3.30 -5.41
C THR A 81 16.97 4.27 -5.95
N ALA A 82 17.43 5.43 -6.43
CA ALA A 82 16.59 6.36 -7.15
C ALA A 82 16.63 6.02 -8.64
N ALA A 83 15.47 5.90 -9.28
CA ALA A 83 15.36 5.90 -10.73
C ALA A 83 15.64 7.31 -11.27
N GLU A 84 15.09 8.34 -10.60
CA GLU A 84 15.24 9.73 -10.96
C GLU A 84 15.44 10.65 -9.75
N GLY A 85 16.18 11.74 -9.93
CA GLY A 85 16.35 12.77 -8.89
C GLY A 85 17.18 12.32 -7.68
N ALA A 86 16.84 12.87 -6.51
CA ALA A 86 17.46 12.54 -5.24
C ALA A 86 16.87 11.25 -4.66
N ARG A 87 17.63 10.60 -3.78
CA ARG A 87 17.19 9.40 -3.05
C ARG A 87 16.69 9.73 -1.64
N ILE A 88 17.19 10.80 -1.04
CA ILE A 88 16.91 11.17 0.34
C ILE A 88 16.24 12.54 0.29
N PRO A 89 15.08 12.72 0.96
CA PRO A 89 14.42 14.02 0.99
C PRO A 89 15.29 15.02 1.78
N ASP A 90 15.31 16.26 1.32
CA ASP A 90 16.01 17.37 1.96
C ASP A 90 15.09 18.60 1.95
N GLY A 91 14.43 18.88 3.08
CA GLY A 91 13.67 20.09 3.39
C GLY A 91 12.69 20.59 2.31
N ASN A 92 11.39 20.53 2.61
CA ASN A 92 10.31 20.82 1.66
C ASN A 92 10.38 19.95 0.40
N SER A 93 10.83 18.70 0.54
CA SER A 93 10.98 17.77 -0.56
C SER A 93 10.55 16.37 -0.14
N MET A 94 9.93 15.64 -1.06
CA MET A 94 9.56 14.24 -0.86
C MET A 94 10.17 13.33 -1.92
N ILE A 95 10.50 12.11 -1.51
CA ILE A 95 10.86 11.03 -2.43
C ILE A 95 9.66 10.13 -2.56
N VAL A 96 9.28 9.76 -3.77
CA VAL A 96 8.13 8.89 -4.03
C VAL A 96 8.60 7.49 -4.43
N GLY A 97 7.83 6.49 -4.04
CA GLY A 97 7.96 5.14 -4.58
C GLY A 97 7.71 5.12 -6.09
N TYR A 98 8.11 4.04 -6.75
CA TYR A 98 8.05 3.94 -8.21
C TYR A 98 6.62 4.05 -8.76
N LEU A 99 5.68 3.25 -8.25
CA LEU A 99 4.29 3.22 -8.72
C LEU A 99 3.54 4.52 -8.41
N GLU A 100 3.77 5.10 -7.23
CA GLU A 100 3.21 6.41 -6.90
C GLU A 100 3.78 7.49 -7.83
N GLY A 101 5.09 7.46 -8.11
CA GLY A 101 5.72 8.36 -9.07
C GLY A 101 5.10 8.28 -10.46
N GLU A 102 4.97 7.08 -11.02
CA GLU A 102 4.31 6.86 -12.32
C GLU A 102 2.87 7.38 -12.32
N MET A 103 2.08 7.08 -11.28
CA MET A 103 0.70 7.58 -11.16
C MET A 103 0.66 9.12 -11.17
N MET A 104 1.52 9.75 -10.38
CA MET A 104 1.57 11.20 -10.27
C MET A 104 2.01 11.88 -11.58
N GLU A 105 2.88 11.25 -12.37
CA GLU A 105 3.25 11.70 -13.72
C GLU A 105 2.08 11.56 -14.71
N GLU A 106 1.37 10.43 -14.69
CA GLU A 106 0.18 10.20 -15.51
C GLU A 106 -0.93 11.21 -15.23
N GLU A 107 -1.11 11.55 -13.95
CA GLU A 107 -2.04 12.59 -13.49
C GLU A 107 -1.55 14.01 -13.76
N LYS A 108 -0.31 14.17 -14.25
CA LYS A 108 0.35 15.45 -14.55
C LYS A 108 0.47 16.34 -13.32
N LEU A 109 0.68 15.74 -12.16
CA LEU A 109 0.98 16.47 -10.93
C LEU A 109 2.38 17.06 -10.96
N PHE A 110 3.31 16.41 -11.66
CA PHE A 110 4.65 16.91 -11.94
C PHE A 110 5.16 16.38 -13.29
N GLU A 111 6.22 16.99 -13.84
CA GLU A 111 6.87 16.51 -15.08
C GLU A 111 8.27 15.95 -14.83
N LYS A 112 8.96 16.39 -13.77
CA LYS A 112 10.29 15.91 -13.37
C LYS A 112 10.59 16.19 -11.90
N PRO A 113 11.58 15.51 -11.31
CA PRO A 113 12.10 15.90 -10.01
C PRO A 113 12.55 17.37 -9.95
N GLY A 114 12.20 18.03 -8.84
CA GLY A 114 12.35 19.47 -8.59
C GLY A 114 11.08 20.29 -8.83
N ASP A 115 10.06 19.69 -9.45
CA ASP A 115 8.76 20.33 -9.58
C ASP A 115 8.02 20.36 -8.23
N GLY A 116 7.25 21.42 -8.00
CA GLY A 116 6.59 21.68 -6.72
C GLY A 116 5.08 21.48 -6.77
N LEU A 117 4.55 20.82 -5.74
CA LEU A 117 3.13 20.72 -5.41
C LEU A 117 2.76 21.76 -4.34
N THR A 118 1.52 22.21 -4.35
CA THR A 118 0.97 23.12 -3.33
C THR A 118 -0.19 22.47 -2.59
N ASP A 119 -0.43 22.89 -1.35
CA ASP A 119 -1.51 22.38 -0.48
C ASP A 119 -1.47 20.85 -0.30
N PHE A 120 -0.26 20.29 -0.17
CA PHE A 120 -0.02 18.86 -0.08
C PHE A 120 -0.20 18.37 1.36
N PHE A 121 -1.38 17.84 1.68
CA PHE A 121 -1.69 17.25 2.99
C PHE A 121 -1.34 18.16 4.19
N GLY A 122 -1.65 19.46 4.05
CA GLY A 122 -1.38 20.48 5.06
C GLY A 122 -0.02 21.17 4.95
N ILE A 123 0.83 20.75 4.01
CA ILE A 123 2.08 21.42 3.66
C ILE A 123 1.82 22.39 2.51
N ASP A 124 2.11 23.68 2.72
CA ASP A 124 1.83 24.75 1.74
C ASP A 124 2.50 24.48 0.38
N ARG A 125 3.76 24.02 0.39
CA ARG A 125 4.52 23.67 -0.80
C ARG A 125 5.52 22.55 -0.52
N ILE A 126 5.59 21.56 -1.40
CA ILE A 126 6.57 20.48 -1.36
C ILE A 126 7.07 20.17 -2.76
N GLU A 127 8.35 19.80 -2.91
CA GLU A 127 8.94 19.41 -4.18
C GLU A 127 9.08 17.90 -4.32
N ILE A 128 8.88 17.38 -5.52
CA ILE A 128 9.23 15.98 -5.83
C ILE A 128 10.75 15.90 -5.94
N GLY A 129 11.42 15.46 -4.89
CA GLY A 129 12.88 15.37 -4.84
C GLY A 129 13.43 14.27 -5.74
N GLY A 130 12.68 13.18 -5.90
CA GLY A 130 13.06 12.04 -6.74
C GLY A 130 12.06 10.88 -6.65
N ILE A 131 12.31 9.89 -7.50
CA ILE A 131 11.49 8.69 -7.67
C ILE A 131 12.39 7.48 -7.45
N LEU A 132 11.96 6.55 -6.61
CA LEU A 132 12.70 5.32 -6.35
C LEU A 132 12.62 4.35 -7.55
N THR A 133 13.60 3.47 -7.66
CA THR A 133 13.50 2.30 -8.56
C THR A 133 12.46 1.34 -8.01
N GLU A 134 11.70 0.70 -8.91
CA GLU A 134 10.72 -0.34 -8.56
C GLU A 134 11.35 -1.42 -7.68
N THR A 135 10.65 -1.77 -6.60
CA THR A 135 11.06 -2.78 -5.63
C THR A 135 10.18 -4.03 -5.66
N GLY A 136 8.98 -3.94 -6.22
CA GLY A 136 7.96 -4.99 -6.17
C GLY A 136 7.33 -5.13 -4.78
N THR A 137 7.41 -4.11 -3.93
CA THR A 137 6.87 -4.12 -2.57
C THR A 137 6.00 -2.89 -2.32
N PHE A 138 5.30 -2.83 -1.19
CA PHE A 138 4.48 -1.65 -0.83
C PHE A 138 5.27 -0.34 -0.77
N VAL A 139 6.63 -0.39 -0.73
CA VAL A 139 7.52 0.78 -0.84
C VAL A 139 7.25 1.58 -2.10
N ASP A 140 6.82 0.93 -3.18
CA ASP A 140 6.57 1.57 -4.46
C ASP A 140 5.35 2.52 -4.43
N ASP A 141 4.48 2.39 -3.43
CA ASP A 141 3.31 3.24 -3.19
C ASP A 141 3.54 4.34 -2.12
N LEU A 142 4.74 4.43 -1.54
CA LEU A 142 5.01 5.30 -0.39
C LEU A 142 5.47 6.70 -0.78
N HIS A 143 5.20 7.64 0.13
CA HIS A 143 5.77 8.99 0.12
C HIS A 143 6.75 9.13 1.28
N PHE A 144 8.00 9.45 0.98
CA PHE A 144 9.06 9.58 1.97
C PHE A 144 9.38 11.03 2.25
N LEU A 145 9.26 11.42 3.51
CA LEU A 145 9.42 12.80 3.97
C LEU A 145 10.52 12.90 5.01
N ASP A 146 11.22 14.03 5.04
CA ASP A 146 12.16 14.32 6.11
C ASP A 146 11.43 14.56 7.45
N THR A 147 12.19 14.76 8.54
CA THR A 147 11.60 14.93 9.88
C THR A 147 10.73 16.18 10.01
N HIS A 148 11.10 17.27 9.33
CA HIS A 148 10.37 18.53 9.42
C HIS A 148 9.03 18.42 8.69
N ASP A 149 9.07 17.94 7.45
CA ASP A 149 7.89 17.87 6.59
C ASP A 149 6.92 16.78 7.06
N TYR A 150 7.45 15.63 7.50
CA TYR A 150 6.66 14.58 8.12
C TYR A 150 5.92 15.12 9.36
N GLY A 151 6.58 15.93 10.20
CA GLY A 151 5.97 16.53 11.38
C GLY A 151 4.83 17.50 11.05
N ASN A 152 4.94 18.22 9.93
CA ASN A 152 3.94 19.19 9.48
C ASN A 152 2.76 18.55 8.71
N LEU A 153 2.91 17.31 8.24
CA LEU A 153 1.86 16.59 7.52
C LEU A 153 0.63 16.33 8.41
N VAL A 154 -0.55 16.70 7.89
CA VAL A 154 -1.85 16.41 8.49
C VAL A 154 -2.25 14.98 8.13
N GLY A 155 -2.15 14.09 9.11
CA GLY A 155 -2.48 12.67 8.98
C GLY A 155 -2.48 11.97 10.33
N GLU A 156 -2.87 10.70 10.35
CA GLU A 156 -2.93 9.87 11.56
C GLU A 156 -1.66 9.02 11.69
N GLU A 157 -0.94 9.19 12.81
CA GLU A 157 0.18 8.32 13.21
C GLU A 157 -0.33 7.09 13.98
N GLY A 158 0.48 6.02 14.00
CA GLY A 158 0.21 4.82 14.80
C GLY A 158 -0.91 3.93 14.27
N ARG A 159 -1.44 4.25 13.09
CA ARG A 159 -2.41 3.42 12.35
C ARG A 159 -1.74 2.39 11.47
N VAL A 160 -0.62 2.76 10.84
CA VAL A 160 0.07 1.90 9.89
C VAL A 160 1.41 1.49 10.47
N TYR A 161 1.73 0.20 10.34
CA TYR A 161 3.01 -0.36 10.70
C TYR A 161 3.37 -1.46 9.71
N SER A 162 4.65 -1.80 9.61
CA SER A 162 5.12 -2.90 8.78
C SER A 162 5.74 -3.98 9.65
N LYS A 163 5.69 -5.23 9.17
CA LYS A 163 6.32 -6.36 9.85
C LYS A 163 6.91 -7.33 8.84
N MET A 164 8.06 -7.90 9.19
CA MET A 164 8.69 -8.91 8.35
C MET A 164 7.99 -10.25 8.53
N ALA A 165 7.49 -10.83 7.44
CA ALA A 165 7.00 -12.20 7.45
C ALA A 165 8.16 -13.21 7.57
N PRO A 166 7.89 -14.46 8.01
CA PRO A 166 8.94 -15.48 8.15
C PRO A 166 9.70 -15.82 6.87
N ASP A 167 9.11 -15.56 5.71
CA ASP A 167 9.72 -15.72 4.37
C ASP A 167 10.66 -14.56 3.98
N GLY A 168 10.75 -13.52 4.82
CA GLY A 168 11.55 -12.33 4.55
C GLY A 168 10.86 -11.28 3.67
N VAL A 169 9.54 -11.41 3.45
CA VAL A 169 8.74 -10.41 2.73
C VAL A 169 8.12 -9.43 3.74
N PRO A 170 8.31 -8.11 3.56
CA PRO A 170 7.70 -7.12 4.44
C PRO A 170 6.19 -7.03 4.15
N LYS A 171 5.38 -7.08 5.20
CA LYS A 171 3.92 -6.93 5.15
C LYS A 171 3.50 -5.62 5.80
N LEU A 172 2.51 -4.96 5.21
CA LEU A 172 1.97 -3.69 5.70
C LEU A 172 0.65 -3.95 6.44
N PHE A 173 0.47 -3.31 7.59
CA PHE A 173 -0.68 -3.48 8.46
C PHE A 173 -1.35 -2.14 8.74
N TYR A 174 -2.67 -2.19 8.87
CA TYR A 174 -3.49 -1.10 9.37
C TYR A 174 -4.17 -1.53 10.67
N PHE A 175 -3.87 -0.84 11.78
CA PHE A 175 -4.52 -1.02 13.06
C PHE A 175 -5.90 -0.35 13.08
N LEU A 176 -6.93 -1.19 13.18
CA LEU A 176 -8.32 -0.78 13.40
C LEU A 176 -8.88 -1.49 14.63
N ASP A 177 -9.13 -0.73 15.70
CA ASP A 177 -9.69 -1.28 16.95
C ASP A 177 -11.09 -1.84 16.73
N LEU A 178 -11.43 -2.93 17.44
CA LEU A 178 -12.73 -3.59 17.32
C LEU A 178 -13.92 -2.69 17.67
N ASN A 179 -13.71 -1.68 18.53
CA ASN A 179 -14.75 -0.77 18.97
C ASN A 179 -14.77 0.54 18.17
N GLU A 180 -13.86 0.68 17.22
CA GLU A 180 -13.74 1.87 16.42
C GLU A 180 -14.76 1.89 15.28
N THR A 181 -15.19 3.10 14.91
CA THR A 181 -16.00 3.26 13.71
C THR A 181 -15.12 3.01 12.50
N VAL A 182 -15.49 2.01 11.71
CA VAL A 182 -14.82 1.67 10.46
C VAL A 182 -14.71 2.93 9.58
N PRO A 183 -13.50 3.30 9.12
CA PRO A 183 -13.33 4.37 8.17
C PRO A 183 -14.27 4.18 6.97
N THR A 184 -15.06 5.21 6.65
CA THR A 184 -16.04 5.15 5.54
C THR A 184 -15.40 4.89 4.17
N LYS A 185 -14.07 4.97 4.10
CA LYS A 185 -13.25 4.70 2.93
C LYS A 185 -12.86 3.22 2.77
N PHE A 186 -13.08 2.37 3.77
CA PHE A 186 -12.97 0.92 3.62
C PHE A 186 -14.23 0.36 2.97
N VAL A 187 -14.27 0.43 1.64
CA VAL A 187 -15.30 -0.23 0.84
C VAL A 187 -14.83 -1.66 0.57
N LEU A 188 -15.66 -2.63 0.91
CA LEU A 188 -15.36 -4.05 0.71
C LEU A 188 -15.91 -4.52 -0.64
N ALA A 189 -15.06 -5.17 -1.44
CA ALA A 189 -15.48 -5.94 -2.60
C ALA A 189 -16.14 -7.26 -2.18
N GLU A 190 -15.64 -7.86 -1.10
CA GLU A 190 -16.13 -9.13 -0.55
C GLU A 190 -16.27 -9.05 0.98
N GLY A 191 -17.24 -9.76 1.54
CA GLY A 191 -17.47 -9.83 2.98
C GLY A 191 -18.29 -8.67 3.54
N ASN A 192 -18.18 -8.46 4.86
CA ASN A 192 -18.93 -7.42 5.56
C ASN A 192 -18.22 -7.03 6.86
N MET A 193 -18.09 -5.72 7.10
CA MET A 193 -17.52 -5.17 8.33
C MET A 193 -18.32 -5.52 9.60
N SER A 194 -19.58 -5.98 9.49
CA SER A 194 -20.29 -6.56 10.64
C SER A 194 -19.60 -7.81 11.20
N GLY A 195 -18.75 -8.47 10.41
CA GLY A 195 -17.91 -9.58 10.84
C GLY A 195 -16.60 -9.14 11.49
N TYR A 196 -16.31 -7.83 11.60
CA TYR A 196 -15.09 -7.32 12.19
C TYR A 196 -15.15 -7.35 13.74
N SER A 197 -15.21 -8.56 14.27
CA SER A 197 -15.23 -8.90 15.70
C SER A 197 -14.40 -10.16 15.92
N ILE A 198 -13.99 -10.45 17.15
CA ILE A 198 -13.38 -11.75 17.48
C ILE A 198 -14.41 -12.86 17.25
N HIS A 199 -13.99 -13.94 16.59
CA HIS A 199 -14.81 -15.13 16.33
C HIS A 199 -14.35 -16.30 17.18
N ASP A 200 -15.28 -17.08 17.72
CA ASP A 200 -15.01 -18.38 18.33
C ASP A 200 -15.28 -19.48 17.31
N LEU A 201 -14.22 -20.07 16.77
CA LEU A 201 -14.29 -21.14 15.79
C LEU A 201 -13.69 -22.41 16.37
N GLY A 202 -14.56 -23.32 16.82
CA GLY A 202 -14.14 -24.61 17.35
C GLY A 202 -13.39 -24.51 18.68
N GLY A 203 -13.71 -23.52 19.52
CA GLY A 203 -13.09 -23.32 20.84
C GLY A 203 -11.76 -22.57 20.81
N GLY A 204 -11.42 -21.95 19.68
CA GLY A 204 -10.28 -21.04 19.54
C GLY A 204 -10.76 -19.65 19.14
N GLU A 205 -10.10 -18.61 19.66
CA GLU A 205 -10.35 -17.23 19.29
C GLU A 205 -9.63 -16.91 17.97
N TYR A 206 -10.34 -16.26 17.05
CA TYR A 206 -9.83 -15.79 15.77
C TYR A 206 -10.09 -14.29 15.65
N TYR A 207 -9.03 -13.53 15.41
CA TYR A 207 -9.12 -12.10 15.15
C TYR A 207 -9.65 -11.85 13.73
N PRO A 208 -10.49 -10.82 13.52
CA PRO A 208 -10.92 -10.46 12.18
C PRO A 208 -9.75 -9.90 11.38
N LEU A 209 -9.64 -10.34 10.13
CA LEU A 209 -8.68 -9.85 9.15
C LEU A 209 -9.44 -9.33 7.92
N VAL A 210 -9.17 -8.10 7.52
CA VAL A 210 -9.59 -7.57 6.22
C VAL A 210 -8.33 -7.38 5.37
N LEU A 211 -8.38 -7.86 4.13
CA LEU A 211 -7.25 -7.84 3.22
C LEU A 211 -7.41 -6.74 2.17
N GLY A 212 -6.30 -6.11 1.80
CA GLY A 212 -6.19 -5.35 0.57
C GLY A 212 -6.41 -6.23 -0.66
N SER A 213 -6.85 -5.63 -1.77
CA SER A 213 -7.27 -6.41 -2.94
C SER A 213 -6.13 -7.20 -3.60
N ALA A 214 -4.91 -6.67 -3.63
CA ALA A 214 -3.73 -7.33 -4.21
C ALA A 214 -3.17 -8.39 -3.25
N GLU A 215 -3.11 -8.10 -1.95
CA GLU A 215 -2.71 -9.09 -0.94
C GLU A 215 -3.67 -10.29 -0.91
N ALA A 216 -4.98 -10.05 -1.00
CA ALA A 216 -5.98 -11.11 -1.10
C ALA A 216 -5.78 -12.01 -2.32
N GLU A 217 -5.43 -11.42 -3.47
CA GLU A 217 -5.13 -12.15 -4.70
C GLU A 217 -3.89 -13.05 -4.52
N MET A 218 -2.79 -12.50 -4.01
CA MET A 218 -1.56 -13.27 -3.74
C MET A 218 -1.79 -14.40 -2.74
N MET A 219 -2.45 -14.12 -1.61
CA MET A 219 -2.72 -15.13 -0.58
C MET A 219 -3.64 -16.26 -1.09
N ARG A 220 -4.53 -15.99 -2.04
CA ARG A 220 -5.33 -17.03 -2.73
C ARG A 220 -4.49 -17.87 -3.67
N GLU A 221 -3.59 -17.25 -4.44
CA GLU A 221 -2.65 -17.97 -5.30
C GLU A 221 -1.73 -18.89 -4.50
N GLU A 222 -1.30 -18.44 -3.32
CA GLU A 222 -0.51 -19.21 -2.35
C GLU A 222 -1.34 -20.22 -1.55
N LYS A 223 -2.67 -20.24 -1.72
CA LYS A 223 -3.62 -21.13 -1.04
C LYS A 223 -3.61 -20.98 0.48
N LEU A 224 -3.41 -19.75 0.96
CA LEU A 224 -3.50 -19.41 2.38
C LEU A 224 -4.96 -19.25 2.83
N PHE A 225 -5.85 -18.87 1.92
CA PHE A 225 -7.30 -18.90 2.07
C PHE A 225 -7.97 -18.97 0.69
N ASP A 226 -9.24 -19.40 0.62
CA ASP A 226 -10.02 -19.47 -0.62
C ASP A 226 -11.10 -18.37 -0.65
N GLU A 227 -11.88 -18.24 0.43
CA GLU A 227 -13.02 -17.33 0.50
C GLU A 227 -13.14 -16.58 1.84
N VAL A 228 -13.96 -15.51 1.86
CA VAL A 228 -14.28 -14.80 3.11
C VAL A 228 -14.99 -15.77 4.07
N GLY A 229 -14.52 -15.80 5.30
CA GLY A 229 -14.94 -16.73 6.35
C GLY A 229 -13.88 -17.77 6.68
N ASP A 230 -12.85 -17.91 5.84
CA ASP A 230 -11.80 -18.89 6.06
C ASP A 230 -10.88 -18.53 7.23
N PRO A 231 -10.57 -19.50 8.12
CA PRO A 231 -9.61 -19.32 9.19
C PRO A 231 -8.18 -19.54 8.70
N ILE A 232 -7.28 -18.64 9.10
CA ILE A 232 -5.82 -18.75 8.93
C ILE A 232 -5.19 -18.88 10.32
N ARG A 233 -4.46 -19.97 10.54
CA ARG A 233 -3.83 -20.27 11.84
C ARG A 233 -2.38 -19.84 11.86
N GLY A 234 -1.95 -19.24 12.97
CA GLY A 234 -0.56 -18.81 13.16
C GLY A 234 -0.12 -17.66 12.25
N PHE A 235 -1.07 -16.90 11.71
CA PHE A 235 -0.82 -15.65 10.99
C PHE A 235 -0.11 -14.68 11.93
N PHE A 236 1.21 -14.52 11.75
CA PHE A 236 2.07 -13.76 12.66
C PHE A 236 1.85 -14.13 14.14
N GLY A 237 1.81 -15.43 14.43
CA GLY A 237 1.62 -15.95 15.78
C GLY A 237 0.17 -16.00 16.27
N GLU A 238 -0.77 -15.38 15.54
CA GLU A 238 -2.17 -15.29 15.93
C GLU A 238 -3.08 -16.09 15.00
N ASN A 239 -4.26 -16.46 15.49
CA ASN A 239 -5.29 -17.04 14.65
C ASN A 239 -6.19 -15.91 14.12
N VAL A 240 -6.43 -15.90 12.81
CA VAL A 240 -7.23 -14.87 12.16
C VAL A 240 -8.28 -15.50 11.26
N VAL A 241 -9.37 -14.79 11.01
CA VAL A 241 -10.40 -15.17 10.04
C VAL A 241 -10.57 -14.05 9.04
N VAL A 242 -10.57 -14.38 7.75
CA VAL A 242 -10.77 -13.38 6.70
C VAL A 242 -12.23 -12.95 6.72
N VAL A 243 -12.52 -11.70 7.06
CA VAL A 243 -13.91 -11.18 7.16
C VAL A 243 -14.27 -10.23 6.02
N GLY A 244 -13.28 -9.84 5.21
CA GLY A 244 -13.52 -9.08 4.00
C GLY A 244 -12.26 -8.84 3.15
N VAL A 245 -12.51 -8.42 1.92
CA VAL A 245 -11.48 -7.97 0.97
C VAL A 245 -11.88 -6.58 0.50
N LEU A 246 -10.96 -5.61 0.57
CA LEU A 246 -11.17 -4.24 0.14
C LEU A 246 -11.36 -4.17 -1.39
N GLU A 247 -12.14 -3.20 -1.85
CA GLU A 247 -12.14 -2.81 -3.26
C GLU A 247 -10.75 -2.30 -3.66
N ARG A 248 -10.36 -2.55 -4.90
CA ARG A 248 -9.07 -2.10 -5.43
C ARG A 248 -9.01 -0.58 -5.50
N THR A 249 -7.94 0.01 -4.96
CA THR A 249 -7.75 1.47 -4.91
C THR A 249 -6.53 1.96 -5.70
N ASN A 250 -5.70 1.04 -6.19
CA ASN A 250 -4.37 1.30 -6.76
C ASN A 250 -3.52 2.13 -5.79
N SER A 251 -3.44 1.69 -4.54
CA SER A 251 -2.62 2.33 -3.52
C SER A 251 -2.02 1.29 -2.59
N SER A 252 -1.13 1.71 -1.69
CA SER A 252 -0.59 0.86 -0.62
C SER A 252 -1.64 0.08 0.17
N PHE A 253 -2.91 0.53 0.22
CA PHE A 253 -4.01 -0.19 0.89
C PHE A 253 -4.35 -1.53 0.21
N ASP A 254 -4.05 -1.70 -1.08
CA ASP A 254 -4.24 -2.97 -1.76
C ASP A 254 -3.28 -4.07 -1.26
N MET A 255 -2.20 -3.68 -0.59
CA MET A 255 -1.19 -4.57 0.00
C MET A 255 -1.32 -4.69 1.52
N MET A 256 -2.37 -4.12 2.13
CA MET A 256 -2.51 -4.05 3.59
C MET A 256 -3.25 -5.23 4.21
N HIS A 257 -2.91 -5.49 5.47
CA HIS A 257 -3.67 -6.30 6.40
C HIS A 257 -4.33 -5.39 7.45
N VAL A 258 -5.64 -5.25 7.41
CA VAL A 258 -6.39 -4.49 8.42
C VAL A 258 -6.73 -5.44 9.57
N VAL A 259 -6.19 -5.15 10.75
CA VAL A 259 -6.29 -6.01 11.94
C VAL A 259 -6.47 -5.20 13.23
N PRO A 260 -7.09 -5.76 14.28
CA PRO A 260 -7.22 -5.11 15.59
C PRO A 260 -6.01 -5.35 16.50
N LEU A 261 -4.87 -5.68 15.91
CA LEU A 261 -3.63 -6.03 16.61
C LEU A 261 -2.58 -4.96 16.28
N LYS A 262 -1.85 -4.51 17.29
CA LYS A 262 -0.69 -3.64 17.13
C LYS A 262 0.56 -4.45 16.80
N GLU A 263 1.59 -3.77 16.35
CA GLU A 263 2.89 -4.37 15.98
C GLU A 263 3.46 -5.29 17.07
N ASP A 264 3.39 -4.87 18.34
CA ASP A 264 3.90 -5.61 19.51
C ASP A 264 3.02 -6.80 19.94
N GLN A 265 1.83 -6.91 19.36
CA GLN A 265 0.89 -8.01 19.60
C GLN A 265 1.01 -9.11 18.56
N LEU A 266 1.69 -8.85 17.44
CA LEU A 266 2.03 -9.86 16.45
C LEU A 266 3.35 -10.53 16.83
N GLY A 267 3.50 -11.82 16.51
CA GLY A 267 4.71 -12.63 16.70
C GLY A 267 5.73 -12.47 15.58
#